data_AF-A0A946DVL3-F1
#
_entry.id   AF-A0A946DVL3-F1
#
_cell.length_a   1.000
_cell.length_b   1.000
_cell.length_c   1.000
_cell.angle_alpha   90.00
_cell.angle_beta   90.00
_cell.angle_gamma   90.00
#
_symmetry.space_group_name_H-M   'P 1'
#
loop_
_entity.id
_entity.type
_entity.pdbx_description
1 polymer ?
#
loop_
_entity_poly.entity_id
_entity_poly.type
_entity_poly.pdbx_seq_one_letter_code
_entity_poly.pdbx_strand_id
1 'polypeptide(L)'
;VYAMGGILKHARALLAFCCPTTNSYKRLIPGFDAPVNLTYSYRNRSAAIRIPVHSPRPDTKRFEFRCPDSSSNPYLAMSAVLMAALDGIQNKTNPGQPLDKDIYDLEADEMDDVARTPISLEESLQALRDDHDFLLRGDVFTEDVIDTWIWYKQTKEVAALRERPHPFEFAMYYDI
;
A
#
# COMPACT_ATOMS: atom_id res chain seq x y z
N VAL A 1 -14.51 -8.46 7.81
CA VAL A 1 -13.61 -9.36 7.05
C VAL A 1 -13.50 -8.93 5.59
N TYR A 2 -14.59 -8.93 4.81
CA TYR A 2 -14.55 -8.52 3.39
C TYR A 2 -13.97 -7.12 3.09
N ALA A 3 -14.18 -6.15 3.99
CA ALA A 3 -13.53 -4.83 3.89
C ALA A 3 -12.00 -4.93 3.78
N MET A 4 -11.36 -5.81 4.57
CA MET A 4 -9.93 -6.05 4.48
C MET A 4 -9.57 -6.70 3.14
N GLY A 5 -10.42 -7.59 2.61
CA GLY A 5 -10.19 -8.23 1.32
C GLY A 5 -10.15 -7.23 0.18
N GLY A 6 -11.05 -6.23 0.18
CA GLY A 6 -11.02 -5.13 -0.79
C GLY A 6 -9.77 -4.26 -0.64
N ILE A 7 -9.39 -3.90 0.58
CA ILE A 7 -8.15 -3.13 0.83
C ILE A 7 -6.92 -3.89 0.36
N LEU A 8 -6.80 -5.19 0.66
CA LEU A 8 -5.64 -6.01 0.25
C LEU A 8 -5.60 -6.20 -1.27
N LYS A 9 -6.74 -6.46 -1.92
CA LYS A 9 -6.86 -6.55 -3.38
C LYS A 9 -6.36 -5.29 -4.07
N HIS A 10 -6.79 -4.13 -3.60
CA HIS A 10 -6.48 -2.83 -4.20
C HIS A 10 -5.26 -2.14 -3.57
N ALA A 11 -4.52 -2.82 -2.68
CA ALA A 11 -3.49 -2.18 -1.87
C ALA A 11 -2.42 -1.49 -2.72
N ARG A 12 -2.01 -2.12 -3.82
CA ARG A 12 -0.98 -1.58 -4.71
C ARG A 12 -1.40 -0.24 -5.33
N ALA A 13 -2.65 -0.13 -5.79
CA ALA A 13 -3.25 1.12 -6.27
C ALA A 13 -3.45 2.14 -5.12
N LEU A 14 -3.93 1.70 -3.95
CA LEU A 14 -4.12 2.56 -2.77
C LEU A 14 -2.84 3.27 -2.35
N LEU A 15 -1.67 2.62 -2.49
CA LEU A 15 -0.39 3.22 -2.11
C LEU A 15 0.01 4.42 -2.96
N ALA A 16 -0.58 4.61 -4.15
CA ALA A 16 -0.42 5.86 -4.90
C ALA A 16 -1.03 7.08 -4.18
N PHE A 17 -1.99 6.89 -3.27
CA PHE A 17 -2.56 7.94 -2.42
C PHE A 17 -2.07 7.89 -0.98
N CYS A 18 -1.86 6.68 -0.45
CA CYS A 18 -1.49 6.43 0.95
C CYS A 18 0.02 6.56 1.22
N CYS A 19 0.85 6.33 0.21
CA CYS A 19 2.31 6.45 0.23
C CYS A 19 2.80 7.25 -0.99
N PRO A 20 2.36 8.50 -1.16
CA PRO A 20 2.40 9.15 -2.46
C PRO A 20 3.70 9.90 -2.74
N THR A 21 4.80 9.53 -2.08
CA THR A 21 6.11 10.17 -2.32
C THR A 21 7.19 9.15 -2.60
N THR A 22 8.26 9.56 -3.28
CA THR A 22 9.43 8.68 -3.49
C THR A 22 10.08 8.28 -2.16
N ASN A 23 9.97 9.12 -1.13
CA ASN A 23 10.47 8.84 0.21
C ASN A 23 9.65 7.77 0.96
N SER A 24 8.34 7.66 0.69
CA SER A 24 7.49 6.60 1.25
C SER A 24 8.05 5.20 1.00
N TYR A 25 8.64 4.99 -0.18
CA TYR A 25 9.22 3.71 -0.58
C TYR A 25 10.63 3.47 -0.04
N LYS A 26 11.22 4.44 0.65
CA LYS A 26 12.40 4.24 1.49
C LYS A 26 12.03 3.65 2.86
N ARG A 27 10.78 3.84 3.30
CA ARG A 27 10.21 3.20 4.49
C ARG A 27 9.68 1.80 4.20
N LEU A 28 9.03 1.59 3.04
CA LEU A 28 8.46 0.30 2.63
C LEU A 28 9.54 -0.67 2.08
N ILE A 29 10.58 -0.91 2.87
CA ILE A 29 11.63 -1.88 2.58
C ILE A 29 11.62 -2.99 3.64
N PRO A 30 11.92 -4.25 3.29
CA PRO A 30 12.03 -5.33 4.28
C PRO A 30 13.05 -5.01 5.39
N GLY A 31 12.79 -5.47 6.62
CA GLY A 31 13.75 -5.45 7.74
C GLY A 31 13.51 -4.41 8.85
N PHE A 32 12.58 -3.47 8.70
CA PHE A 32 12.34 -2.38 9.68
C PHE A 32 10.90 -2.33 10.23
N ASP A 33 10.27 -3.47 10.50
CA ASP A 33 8.83 -3.56 10.85
C ASP A 33 7.92 -2.92 9.78
N ALA A 34 8.42 -2.79 8.54
CA ALA A 34 7.71 -2.19 7.44
C ALA A 34 6.61 -3.13 6.92
N PRO A 35 5.39 -2.63 6.68
CA PRO A 35 4.24 -3.44 6.27
C PRO A 35 4.28 -3.73 4.75
N VAL A 36 5.24 -4.55 4.31
CA VAL A 36 5.47 -4.86 2.89
C VAL A 36 4.68 -6.08 2.39
N ASN A 37 4.17 -6.91 3.31
CA ASN A 37 3.40 -8.11 2.99
C ASN A 37 1.90 -7.75 2.95
N LEU A 38 1.25 -7.91 1.79
CA LEU A 38 -0.17 -7.63 1.60
C LEU A 38 -1.04 -8.77 2.15
N THR A 39 -0.95 -8.94 3.46
CA THR A 39 -1.72 -9.90 4.24
C THR A 39 -2.26 -9.21 5.50
N TYR A 40 -3.04 -9.94 6.29
CA TYR A 40 -3.46 -9.51 7.62
C TYR A 40 -3.01 -10.46 8.72
N SER A 41 -2.81 -9.91 9.92
CA SER A 41 -2.39 -10.68 11.10
C SER A 41 -2.93 -10.07 12.38
N TYR A 42 -3.07 -10.87 13.44
CA TYR A 42 -3.43 -10.36 14.77
C TYR A 42 -2.26 -9.75 15.52
N ARG A 43 -1.02 -10.19 15.24
CA ARG A 43 0.18 -9.81 16.02
C ARG A 43 1.33 -9.30 15.16
N ASN A 44 1.41 -9.72 13.90
CA ASN A 44 2.56 -9.44 13.05
C ASN A 44 2.61 -7.95 12.64
N ARG A 45 3.79 -7.35 12.77
CA ARG A 45 4.03 -5.93 12.47
C ARG A 45 4.37 -5.67 11.01
N SER A 46 4.79 -6.70 10.28
CA SER A 46 5.12 -6.68 8.85
C SER A 46 3.92 -6.89 7.92
N ALA A 47 2.77 -7.27 8.48
CA ALA A 47 1.52 -7.38 7.73
C ALA A 47 0.96 -5.98 7.39
N ALA A 48 0.42 -5.84 6.19
CA ALA A 48 -0.26 -4.62 5.75
C ALA A 48 -1.43 -4.25 6.67
N ILE A 49 -2.22 -5.24 7.08
CA ILE A 49 -3.34 -5.05 7.99
C ILE A 49 -3.09 -5.75 9.32
N ARG A 50 -3.23 -5.02 10.43
CA ARG A 50 -3.19 -5.59 11.78
C ARG A 50 -4.56 -5.57 12.43
N ILE A 51 -4.91 -6.62 13.16
CA ILE A 51 -6.14 -6.67 13.98
C ILE A 51 -5.76 -6.56 15.47
N PRO A 52 -5.98 -5.41 16.14
CA PRO A 52 -5.69 -5.27 17.56
C PRO A 52 -6.55 -6.21 18.43
N VAL A 53 -5.90 -7.04 19.25
CA VAL A 53 -6.55 -8.05 20.11
C VAL A 53 -6.75 -7.60 21.56
N HIS A 54 -6.60 -6.31 21.87
CA HIS A 54 -6.57 -5.80 23.25
C HIS A 54 -7.92 -5.85 24.01
N SER A 55 -9.05 -6.04 23.33
CA SER A 55 -10.37 -6.00 23.95
C SER A 55 -11.37 -6.97 23.30
N PRO A 56 -12.17 -7.71 24.08
CA PRO A 56 -13.27 -8.52 23.56
C PRO A 56 -14.49 -7.67 23.18
N ARG A 57 -14.54 -6.38 23.54
CA ARG A 57 -15.73 -5.55 23.32
C ARG A 57 -15.97 -5.26 21.83
N PRO A 58 -17.19 -5.45 21.30
CA PRO A 58 -17.51 -5.24 19.89
C PRO A 58 -17.26 -3.82 19.37
N ASP A 59 -17.53 -2.80 20.19
CA ASP A 59 -17.36 -1.36 19.87
C ASP A 59 -15.91 -0.96 19.62
N THR A 60 -14.95 -1.69 20.19
CA THR A 60 -13.51 -1.44 20.02
C THR A 60 -12.88 -2.20 18.85
N LYS A 61 -13.64 -3.07 18.16
CA LYS A 61 -13.14 -3.91 17.06
C LYS A 61 -12.86 -3.05 15.84
N ARG A 62 -11.62 -3.14 15.37
CA ARG A 62 -11.12 -2.45 14.17
C ARG A 62 -9.99 -3.26 13.55
N PHE A 63 -9.62 -2.87 12.34
CA PHE A 63 -8.36 -3.24 11.73
C PHE A 63 -7.52 -1.96 11.54
N GLU A 64 -6.21 -2.14 11.41
CA GLU A 64 -5.25 -1.06 11.21
C GLU A 64 -4.49 -1.33 9.91
N PHE A 65 -4.76 -0.52 8.89
CA PHE A 65 -3.95 -0.52 7.67
C PHE A 65 -2.67 0.27 7.93
N ARG A 66 -1.53 -0.42 7.97
CA ARG A 66 -0.25 0.11 8.45
C ARG A 66 0.60 0.74 7.36
N CYS A 67 0.31 0.44 6.10
CA CYS A 67 1.10 0.93 4.97
C CYS A 67 1.12 2.46 4.85
N PRO A 68 0.01 3.20 5.01
CA PRO A 68 -0.01 4.65 4.81
C PRO A 68 1.03 5.40 5.66
N ASP A 69 1.49 6.53 5.15
CA ASP A 69 2.35 7.46 5.88
C ASP A 69 1.84 8.91 5.81
N SER A 70 2.40 9.78 6.65
CA SER A 70 1.95 11.16 6.80
C SER A 70 2.36 12.11 5.67
N SER A 71 3.04 11.62 4.62
CA SER A 71 3.23 12.41 3.39
C SER A 71 1.97 12.44 2.51
N SER A 72 0.98 11.60 2.84
CA SER A 72 -0.29 11.54 2.14
C SER A 72 -1.20 12.75 2.39
N ASN A 73 -2.02 13.07 1.39
CA ASN A 73 -3.18 13.91 1.60
C ASN A 73 -4.24 13.06 2.34
N PRO A 74 -4.58 13.37 3.61
CA PRO A 74 -5.46 12.52 4.40
C PRO A 74 -6.86 12.40 3.81
N TYR A 75 -7.34 13.42 3.09
CA TYR A 75 -8.66 13.38 2.43
C TYR A 75 -8.68 12.34 1.31
N LEU A 76 -7.67 12.34 0.44
CA LEU A 76 -7.57 11.37 -0.66
C LEU A 76 -7.31 9.96 -0.13
N ALA A 77 -6.41 9.82 0.83
CA ALA A 77 -6.05 8.52 1.41
C ALA A 77 -7.25 7.85 2.10
N MET A 78 -7.96 8.59 2.97
CA MET A 78 -9.12 8.04 3.68
C MET A 78 -10.27 7.68 2.71
N SER A 79 -10.54 8.54 1.72
CA SER A 79 -11.56 8.27 0.71
C SER A 79 -11.21 7.04 -0.12
N ALA A 80 -9.97 6.92 -0.61
CA ALA A 80 -9.55 5.77 -1.40
C ALA A 80 -9.64 4.45 -0.61
N VAL A 81 -9.18 4.45 0.65
CA VAL A 81 -9.27 3.27 1.53
C VAL A 81 -10.71 2.87 1.78
N LEU A 82 -11.62 3.84 1.99
CA LEU A 82 -13.05 3.56 2.15
C LEU A 82 -13.64 2.95 0.88
N MET A 83 -13.31 3.49 -0.29
CA MET A 83 -13.78 2.95 -1.58
C MET A 83 -13.32 1.50 -1.78
N ALA A 84 -12.05 1.19 -1.49
CA ALA A 84 -11.55 -0.19 -1.57
C ALA A 84 -12.25 -1.12 -0.57
N ALA A 85 -12.50 -0.65 0.65
CA ALA A 85 -13.24 -1.43 1.65
C ALA A 85 -14.68 -1.72 1.21
N LEU A 86 -15.36 -0.73 0.62
CA LEU A 86 -16.70 -0.88 0.08
C LEU A 86 -16.73 -1.86 -1.10
N ASP A 87 -15.77 -1.79 -2.02
CA ASP A 87 -15.65 -2.77 -3.11
C ASP A 87 -15.52 -4.19 -2.56
N GLY A 88 -14.64 -4.38 -1.57
CA GLY A 88 -14.45 -5.67 -0.91
C GLY A 88 -15.74 -6.21 -0.30
N ILE A 89 -16.50 -5.36 0.40
CA ILE A 89 -17.79 -5.73 0.99
C ILE A 89 -18.80 -6.14 -0.08
N GLN A 90 -18.94 -5.33 -1.14
CA GLN A 90 -19.90 -5.57 -2.22
C GLN A 90 -19.60 -6.87 -2.97
N ASN A 91 -18.33 -7.12 -3.26
CA ASN A 91 -17.87 -8.30 -4.00
C ASN A 91 -17.59 -9.52 -3.12
N LYS A 92 -17.77 -9.40 -1.80
CA LYS A 92 -17.43 -10.45 -0.82
C LYS A 92 -15.99 -10.97 -0.98
N THR A 93 -15.06 -10.06 -1.28
CA THR A 93 -13.65 -10.38 -1.54
C THR A 93 -13.00 -10.98 -0.29
N ASN A 94 -12.50 -12.21 -0.40
CA ASN A 94 -11.86 -12.91 0.71
C ASN A 94 -10.43 -12.35 0.94
N PRO A 95 -10.07 -11.91 2.16
CA PRO A 95 -8.71 -11.43 2.46
C PRO A 95 -7.65 -12.54 2.57
N GLY A 96 -8.02 -13.80 2.35
CA GLY A 96 -7.14 -14.95 2.55
C GLY A 96 -7.12 -15.43 4.00
N GLN A 97 -6.18 -16.31 4.33
CA GLN A 97 -5.94 -16.76 5.70
C GLN A 97 -5.02 -15.76 6.42
N PRO A 98 -5.17 -15.57 7.75
CA PRO A 98 -4.26 -14.72 8.50
C PRO A 98 -2.86 -15.31 8.53
N LEU A 99 -1.84 -14.48 8.35
CA LEU A 99 -0.44 -14.88 8.50
C LEU A 99 -0.01 -14.63 9.95
N ASP A 100 -0.26 -15.60 10.83
CA ASP A 100 0.04 -15.50 12.27
C ASP A 100 1.40 -16.08 12.68
N LYS A 101 2.15 -16.67 11.74
CA LYS A 101 3.56 -17.03 11.95
C LYS A 101 4.42 -15.78 11.96
N ASP A 102 5.54 -15.81 12.71
CA ASP A 102 6.57 -14.78 12.54
C ASP A 102 7.14 -14.91 11.13
N ILE A 103 7.21 -13.81 10.39
CA ILE A 103 7.64 -13.83 8.98
C ILE A 103 9.12 -14.20 8.83
N TYR A 104 9.90 -14.05 9.90
CA TYR A 104 11.30 -14.49 9.93
C TYR A 104 11.44 -16.01 10.04
N ASP A 105 10.37 -16.70 10.45
CA ASP A 105 10.30 -18.16 10.61
C ASP A 105 9.48 -18.83 9.47
N LEU A 106 9.06 -18.05 8.47
CA LEU A 106 8.44 -18.60 7.26
C LEU A 106 9.53 -19.09 6.32
N GLU A 107 9.40 -20.33 5.85
CA GLU A 107 10.22 -20.84 4.76
C GLU A 107 10.03 -19.94 3.53
N ALA A 108 11.10 -19.69 2.78
CA ALA A 108 11.10 -18.77 1.63
C ALA A 108 9.95 -19.07 0.64
N ASP A 109 9.65 -20.36 0.48
CA ASP A 109 8.60 -20.90 -0.39
C ASP A 109 7.17 -20.46 0.03
N GLU A 110 6.90 -20.31 1.33
CA GLU A 110 5.59 -19.84 1.85
C GLU A 110 5.42 -18.31 1.67
N MET A 111 6.51 -17.57 1.46
CA MET A 111 6.51 -16.11 1.28
C MET A 111 6.37 -15.65 -0.18
N ASP A 112 6.62 -16.54 -1.15
CA ASP A 112 6.54 -16.20 -2.57
C ASP A 112 5.09 -16.02 -3.04
N ASP A 113 4.14 -16.73 -2.42
CA ASP A 113 2.71 -16.61 -2.71
C ASP A 113 2.05 -15.35 -2.12
N VAL A 114 2.76 -14.63 -1.23
CA VAL A 114 2.23 -13.43 -0.58
C VAL A 114 2.50 -12.21 -1.44
N ALA A 115 1.42 -11.59 -1.95
CA ALA A 115 1.51 -10.34 -2.68
C ALA A 115 2.22 -9.26 -1.84
N ARG A 116 3.03 -8.43 -2.49
CA ARG A 116 3.85 -7.40 -1.84
C ARG A 116 3.46 -5.99 -2.26
N THR A 117 3.73 -5.03 -1.38
CA THR A 117 3.62 -3.60 -1.72
C THR A 117 4.53 -3.25 -2.90
N PRO A 118 4.20 -2.22 -3.70
CA PRO A 118 5.13 -1.67 -4.67
C PRO A 118 6.44 -1.24 -3.99
N ILE A 119 7.56 -1.37 -4.71
CA ILE A 119 8.89 -0.97 -4.24
C ILE A 119 9.25 0.47 -4.64
N SER A 120 8.37 1.13 -5.40
CA SER A 120 8.56 2.51 -5.86
C SER A 120 7.25 3.25 -6.05
N LEU A 121 7.32 4.58 -6.04
CA LEU A 121 6.18 5.44 -6.36
C LEU A 121 5.67 5.15 -7.77
N GLU A 122 6.56 4.99 -8.74
CA GLU A 122 6.21 4.71 -10.14
C GLU A 122 5.38 3.43 -10.28
N GLU A 123 5.78 2.35 -9.59
CA GLU A 123 5.03 1.09 -9.61
C GLU A 123 3.64 1.23 -8.98
N SER A 124 3.50 2.03 -7.90
CA SER A 124 2.19 2.31 -7.32
C SER A 124 1.29 3.16 -8.24
N LEU A 125 1.87 4.12 -8.97
CA LEU A 125 1.15 4.93 -9.95
C LEU A 125 0.69 4.07 -11.12
N GLN A 126 1.51 3.10 -11.54
CA GLN A 126 1.11 2.14 -12.57
C GLN A 126 -0.01 1.22 -12.06
N ALA A 127 0.11 0.70 -10.83
CA ALA A 127 -0.96 -0.07 -10.22
C ALA A 127 -2.27 0.73 -10.10
N LEU A 128 -2.20 2.03 -9.80
CA LEU A 128 -3.36 2.91 -9.81
C LEU A 128 -3.97 3.03 -11.22
N ARG A 129 -3.16 3.22 -12.27
CA ARG A 129 -3.67 3.22 -13.65
C ARG A 129 -4.40 1.92 -13.98
N ASP A 130 -3.83 0.79 -13.59
CA ASP A 130 -4.34 -0.54 -13.97
C ASP A 130 -5.56 -0.98 -13.12
N ASP A 131 -5.77 -0.38 -11.95
CA ASP A 131 -6.78 -0.79 -10.97
C ASP A 131 -7.40 0.43 -10.26
N HIS A 132 -8.12 1.29 -10.99
CA HIS A 132 -8.83 2.45 -10.41
C HIS A 132 -10.36 2.40 -10.53
N ASP A 133 -10.94 1.40 -11.19
CA ASP A 133 -12.40 1.29 -11.38
C ASP A 133 -13.18 1.34 -10.05
N PHE A 134 -12.60 0.82 -8.98
CA PHE A 134 -13.22 0.82 -7.66
C PHE A 134 -13.38 2.25 -7.09
N LEU A 135 -12.56 3.22 -7.52
CA LEU A 135 -12.59 4.62 -7.08
C LEU A 135 -13.66 5.43 -7.82
N LEU A 136 -14.00 5.05 -9.05
CA LEU A 136 -14.94 5.77 -9.91
C LEU A 136 -16.41 5.58 -9.49
N ARG A 137 -16.70 4.62 -8.60
CA ARG A 137 -18.07 4.36 -8.17
C ARG A 137 -18.67 5.56 -7.44
N GLY A 138 -19.85 5.98 -7.90
CA GLY A 138 -20.60 7.08 -7.27
C GLY A 138 -19.93 8.44 -7.40
N ASP A 139 -19.08 8.61 -8.43
CA ASP A 139 -18.38 9.86 -8.74
C ASP A 139 -17.55 10.42 -7.56
N VAL A 140 -17.08 9.53 -6.67
CA VAL A 140 -16.26 9.90 -5.51
C VAL A 140 -14.88 10.36 -5.97
N PHE A 141 -14.28 9.61 -6.90
CA PHE A 141 -13.16 10.06 -7.71
C PHE A 141 -13.62 10.11 -9.18
N THR A 142 -13.05 11.03 -9.93
CA THR A 142 -13.24 11.12 -11.38
C THR A 142 -11.94 10.71 -12.09
N GLU A 143 -12.06 10.24 -13.32
CA GLU A 143 -10.89 9.92 -14.17
C GLU A 143 -9.93 11.11 -14.25
N ASP A 144 -10.45 12.33 -14.44
CA ASP A 144 -9.64 13.56 -14.48
C ASP A 144 -8.79 13.78 -13.22
N VAL A 145 -9.34 13.54 -12.02
CA VAL A 145 -8.58 13.65 -10.76
C VAL A 145 -7.50 12.60 -10.68
N ILE A 146 -7.79 11.37 -11.11
CA ILE A 146 -6.85 10.25 -11.08
C ILE A 146 -5.71 10.48 -12.07
N ASP A 147 -6.03 10.85 -13.30
CA ASP A 147 -5.05 11.16 -14.35
C ASP A 147 -4.18 12.36 -13.96
N THR A 148 -4.78 13.42 -13.43
CA THR A 148 -4.06 14.59 -12.94
C THR A 148 -3.12 14.22 -11.80
N TRP A 149 -3.58 13.40 -10.85
CA TRP A 149 -2.76 12.92 -9.74
C TRP A 149 -1.55 12.14 -10.24
N ILE A 150 -1.78 11.19 -11.14
CA ILE A 150 -0.74 10.35 -11.72
C ILE A 150 0.27 11.19 -12.51
N TRP A 151 -0.20 12.10 -13.37
CA TRP A 151 0.65 13.02 -14.11
C TRP A 151 1.51 13.88 -13.18
N TYR A 152 0.90 14.45 -12.14
CA TYR A 152 1.60 15.30 -11.20
C TYR A 152 2.72 14.53 -10.48
N LYS A 153 2.41 13.34 -9.95
CA LYS A 153 3.39 12.52 -9.23
C LYS A 153 4.49 11.99 -10.13
N GLN A 154 4.15 11.57 -11.35
CA GLN A 154 5.13 11.12 -12.34
C GLN A 154 6.10 12.25 -12.72
N THR A 155 5.60 13.47 -12.95
CA THR A 155 6.42 14.58 -13.44
C THR A 155 7.18 15.30 -12.32
N LYS A 156 6.51 15.58 -11.20
CA LYS A 156 7.07 16.42 -10.12
C LYS A 156 7.86 15.65 -9.09
N GLU A 157 7.71 14.32 -9.01
CA GLU A 157 8.45 13.50 -8.04
C GLU A 157 9.32 12.44 -8.70
N VAL A 158 8.73 11.56 -9.51
CA VAL A 158 9.47 10.45 -10.13
C VAL A 158 10.51 10.95 -11.13
N ALA A 159 10.08 11.70 -12.16
CA ALA A 159 10.98 12.22 -13.20
C ALA A 159 11.98 13.22 -12.61
N ALA A 160 11.53 14.11 -11.73
CA ALA A 160 12.40 15.05 -11.05
C ALA A 160 13.55 14.34 -10.30
N LEU A 161 13.26 13.27 -9.55
CA LEU A 161 14.33 12.55 -8.86
C LEU A 161 15.26 11.80 -9.83
N ARG A 162 14.70 11.21 -10.90
CA ARG A 162 15.44 10.42 -11.90
C ARG A 162 16.51 11.21 -12.63
N GLU A 163 16.30 12.51 -12.86
CA GLU A 163 17.25 13.38 -13.56
C GLU A 163 18.45 13.83 -12.69
N ARG A 164 18.51 13.40 -11.42
CA ARG A 164 19.55 13.81 -10.46
C ARG A 164 20.39 12.60 -10.04
N PRO A 165 21.71 12.60 -10.29
CA PRO A 165 22.60 11.57 -9.78
C PRO A 165 22.49 11.47 -8.25
N HIS A 166 22.32 10.26 -7.74
CA HIS A 166 22.23 10.03 -6.30
C HIS A 166 23.65 10.02 -5.70
N PRO A 167 23.93 10.62 -4.53
CA PRO A 167 25.29 10.64 -3.96
C PRO A 167 25.95 9.26 -3.83
N PHE A 168 25.16 8.21 -3.56
CA PHE A 168 25.65 6.84 -3.48
C PHE A 168 26.15 6.28 -4.83
N GLU A 169 25.69 6.81 -5.97
CA GLU A 169 26.20 6.43 -7.30
C GLU A 169 27.66 6.82 -7.47
N PHE A 170 28.12 7.91 -6.86
CA PHE A 170 29.55 8.23 -6.83
C PHE A 170 30.35 7.16 -6.09
N ALA A 171 29.86 6.69 -4.93
CA ALA A 171 30.53 5.62 -4.20
C ALA A 171 30.58 4.29 -4.98
N MET A 172 29.59 4.03 -5.82
CA MET A 172 29.53 2.80 -6.63
C MET A 172 30.31 2.90 -7.94
N TYR A 173 30.31 4.07 -8.59
CA TYR A 173 30.62 4.21 -10.01
C TYR A 173 31.64 5.31 -10.36
N TYR A 174 32.21 6.01 -9.37
CA TYR A 174 33.16 7.10 -9.64
C TYR A 174 34.45 6.60 -10.33
N ASP A 175 34.89 5.38 -10.02
CA ASP A 175 36.15 4.79 -10.50
C ASP A 175 35.96 3.76 -11.64
N ILE A 176 34.78 3.69 -12.27
CA ILE A 176 34.58 2.86 -13.48
C ILE A 176 35.39 3.44 -14.64
#